data_AF-A0A2B4SHP6-F1
#
_entry.id   AF-A0A2B4SHP6-F1
#
_cell.length_a   1.000
_cell.length_b   1.000
_cell.length_c   1.000
_cell.angle_alpha   90.00
_cell.angle_beta   90.00
_cell.angle_gamma   90.00
#
_symmetry.space_group_name_H-M   'P 1'
#
loop_
_entity.id
_entity.type
_entity.pdbx_description
1 polymer ?
#
loop_
_entity_poly.entity_id
_entity_poly.type
_entity_poly.pdbx_seq_one_letter_code
_entity_poly.pdbx_strand_id
1 'polypeptide(L)'
;MDKTMRRDGRDGTVGTKGEKGESNMCSVKGKAEIKKVKPNDAWLEHFSEVLNRENPSNPVREIEIELPDEIEEIDTSEPSREEVRKAVGNLKNGKAPGIDNIPAELFKADIDYATTKVKEIIGIVGRDEKTPRKWRKGLIVKLPKKDFEKAFDSVLKDSLWLIMRSYGIPSKILNMVKAPHADFECAVGDGQDTTEWFKIKTGVKQGCNMSGLLFIPVVDWLMRNTLKEGNTRIRWKFTTKLVDLDFADDIALLSSTRQHIQTKTDKLAHEVERVGLKVNVSKCKLMRVNSRSKDVVEVNGRGIEDIDRFVYLGATVSKEGGGIKEIHSRVVKARGLFVRLTKIWSSNTIRRRTKIRLYKTLVKPVLMYGCETWKMNKSDENKIDVF
;
A
#
# COMPACT_ATOMS: atom_id res chain seq x y z
N MET A 1 44.03 -4.22 65.01
CA MET A 1 44.28 -4.86 66.32
C MET A 1 42.91 -5.22 66.86
N ASP A 2 42.48 -6.45 66.58
CA ASP A 2 42.58 -7.62 67.48
C ASP A 2 41.45 -7.55 68.52
N LYS A 3 40.39 -8.35 68.34
CA LYS A 3 40.15 -9.68 68.98
C LYS A 3 39.84 -9.51 70.48
N THR A 4 38.93 -10.22 71.15
CA THR A 4 38.16 -11.48 70.97
C THR A 4 37.23 -11.50 72.22
N MET A 5 36.01 -12.06 72.23
CA MET A 5 35.73 -13.50 72.41
C MET A 5 34.19 -13.74 72.43
N ARG A 6 33.77 -14.82 71.73
CA ARG A 6 32.85 -15.96 72.10
C ARG A 6 31.48 -15.70 72.74
N ARG A 7 30.38 -16.41 72.44
CA ARG A 7 30.07 -17.77 71.87
C ARG A 7 28.84 -17.64 70.92
N ASP A 8 28.80 -18.15 69.69
CA ASP A 8 28.70 -19.53 69.15
C ASP A 8 27.30 -20.18 69.18
N GLY A 9 26.84 -20.64 68.00
CA GLY A 9 25.63 -21.44 67.72
C GLY A 9 24.73 -20.85 66.61
N ARG A 10 25.16 -20.66 65.35
CA ARG A 10 25.16 -21.61 64.20
C ARG A 10 23.84 -22.35 63.99
N ASP A 11 23.22 -22.42 62.82
CA ASP A 11 23.45 -22.01 61.41
C ASP A 11 22.02 -21.83 60.82
N GLY A 12 21.70 -21.02 59.82
CA GLY A 12 22.44 -20.52 58.67
C GLY A 12 21.37 -20.28 57.58
N THR A 13 21.14 -19.01 57.28
CA THR A 13 20.18 -18.45 56.33
C THR A 13 20.55 -18.77 54.87
N VAL A 14 19.61 -18.61 53.92
CA VAL A 14 19.60 -17.53 52.91
C VAL A 14 18.44 -17.78 51.94
N GLY A 15 17.59 -16.77 51.77
CA GLY A 15 16.65 -16.69 50.65
C GLY A 15 17.11 -15.67 49.61
N THR A 16 16.53 -15.73 48.42
CA THR A 16 16.28 -14.54 47.58
C THR A 16 15.18 -14.79 46.53
N LYS A 17 14.09 -14.03 46.69
CA LYS A 17 13.22 -13.34 45.71
C LYS A 17 12.79 -14.01 44.38
N GLY A 18 11.48 -13.96 44.09
CA GLY A 18 10.97 -13.67 42.73
C GLY A 18 9.66 -14.37 42.29
N GLU A 19 8.54 -13.65 42.45
CA GLU A 19 7.33 -13.54 41.60
C GLU A 19 6.63 -14.73 40.89
N LYS A 20 5.32 -14.84 41.22
CA LYS A 20 4.10 -15.31 40.52
C LYS A 20 4.19 -16.01 39.14
N GLY A 21 3.41 -17.10 39.03
CA GLY A 21 2.82 -17.56 37.76
C GLY A 21 2.02 -18.86 37.89
N GLU A 22 0.72 -18.76 38.18
CA GLU A 22 -0.23 -19.87 38.03
C GLU A 22 -0.57 -20.08 36.55
N SER A 23 -0.60 -21.33 36.11
CA SER A 23 -1.05 -21.74 34.78
C SER A 23 -2.12 -22.81 34.93
N ASN A 24 -3.19 -22.72 34.15
CA ASN A 24 -4.09 -23.85 33.88
C ASN A 24 -4.54 -23.78 32.42
N MET A 25 -4.37 -24.89 31.72
CA MET A 25 -4.58 -25.10 30.29
C MET A 25 -5.67 -26.16 30.14
N CYS A 26 -6.73 -25.89 29.37
CA CYS A 26 -7.74 -26.88 29.00
C CYS A 26 -7.51 -27.31 27.54
N SER A 27 -7.30 -28.62 27.32
CA SER A 27 -7.03 -29.24 26.03
C SER A 27 -8.28 -29.98 25.54
N VAL A 28 -8.74 -29.68 24.33
CA VAL A 28 -9.68 -30.52 23.58
C VAL A 28 -8.86 -31.29 22.55
N LYS A 29 -8.74 -32.62 22.72
CA LYS A 29 -8.02 -33.51 21.79
C LYS A 29 -8.90 -33.80 20.56
N GLY A 30 -8.64 -33.12 19.47
CA GLY A 30 -8.91 -33.61 18.11
C GLY A 30 -7.59 -33.98 17.44
N LYS A 31 -7.36 -35.26 17.15
CA LYS A 31 -6.23 -35.68 16.31
C LYS A 31 -6.52 -35.24 14.87
N ALA A 32 -5.96 -34.12 14.46
CA ALA A 32 -5.71 -33.86 13.05
C ALA A 32 -4.26 -34.29 12.75
N GLU A 33 -4.10 -35.28 11.88
CA GLU A 33 -2.82 -35.58 11.27
C GLU A 33 -2.35 -34.33 10.51
N ILE A 34 -1.38 -33.61 11.07
CA ILE A 34 -0.66 -32.59 10.32
C ILE A 34 0.24 -33.35 9.35
N LYS A 35 -0.24 -33.54 8.12
CA LYS A 35 0.64 -33.86 7.00
C LYS A 35 1.73 -32.79 6.98
N LYS A 36 2.99 -33.20 7.07
CA LYS A 36 4.13 -32.32 6.82
C LYS A 36 4.08 -31.86 5.37
N VAL A 37 3.35 -30.79 5.10
CA VAL A 37 3.40 -30.07 3.82
C VAL A 37 4.81 -29.51 3.70
N LYS A 38 5.51 -29.77 2.59
CA LYS A 38 6.82 -29.16 2.36
C LYS A 38 6.63 -27.64 2.37
N PRO A 39 7.56 -26.84 2.95
CA PRO A 39 7.39 -25.39 3.04
C PRO A 39 7.02 -24.71 1.71
N ASN A 40 7.51 -25.26 0.58
CA ASN A 40 7.22 -24.78 -0.77
C ASN A 40 5.75 -24.98 -1.20
N ASP A 41 5.11 -26.06 -0.77
CA ASP A 41 3.72 -26.38 -1.16
C ASP A 41 2.73 -25.48 -0.41
N ALA A 42 3.00 -25.18 0.86
CA ALA A 42 2.17 -24.25 1.65
C ALA A 42 2.20 -22.82 1.09
N TRP A 43 3.35 -22.36 0.56
CA TRP A 43 3.43 -21.07 -0.11
C TRP A 43 2.74 -21.07 -1.46
N LEU A 44 2.86 -22.15 -2.22
CA LEU A 44 2.14 -22.32 -3.48
C LEU A 44 0.63 -22.25 -3.25
N GLU A 45 0.10 -23.01 -2.28
CA GLU A 45 -1.31 -22.98 -1.87
C GLU A 45 -1.73 -21.56 -1.47
N HIS A 46 -1.00 -20.92 -0.54
CA HIS A 46 -1.32 -19.58 -0.06
C HIS A 46 -1.39 -18.54 -1.20
N PHE A 47 -0.36 -18.47 -2.06
CA PHE A 47 -0.35 -17.48 -3.14
C PHE A 47 -1.31 -17.84 -4.27
N SER A 48 -1.56 -19.12 -4.53
CA SER A 48 -2.58 -19.54 -5.47
C SER A 48 -3.96 -19.09 -5.00
N GLU A 49 -4.30 -19.30 -3.71
CA GLU A 49 -5.57 -18.83 -3.13
C GLU A 49 -5.72 -17.31 -3.17
N VAL A 50 -4.64 -16.57 -2.83
CA VAL A 50 -4.67 -15.10 -2.80
C VAL A 50 -4.81 -14.49 -4.20
N LEU A 51 -4.20 -15.10 -5.23
CA LEU A 51 -4.12 -14.58 -6.61
C LEU A 51 -5.13 -15.22 -7.59
N ASN A 52 -5.92 -16.18 -7.10
CA ASN A 52 -6.95 -16.87 -7.89
C ASN A 52 -8.27 -16.98 -7.13
N ARG A 53 -8.66 -15.90 -6.44
CA ARG A 53 -9.94 -15.83 -5.74
C ARG A 53 -11.10 -16.04 -6.69
N GLU A 54 -12.19 -16.62 -6.17
CA GLU A 54 -13.43 -16.74 -6.92
C GLU A 54 -14.01 -15.37 -7.24
N ASN A 55 -14.69 -15.30 -8.39
CA ASN A 55 -15.40 -14.10 -8.79
C ASN A 55 -16.53 -13.78 -7.78
N PRO A 56 -16.82 -12.50 -7.54
CA PRO A 56 -17.97 -12.11 -6.73
C PRO A 56 -19.27 -12.59 -7.37
N SER A 57 -20.34 -12.64 -6.57
CA SER A 57 -21.66 -13.07 -7.03
C SER A 57 -22.24 -12.15 -8.12
N ASN A 58 -21.92 -10.85 -8.06
CA ASN A 58 -22.41 -9.82 -8.98
C ASN A 58 -21.27 -8.95 -9.52
N PRO A 59 -20.40 -9.47 -10.42
CA PRO A 59 -19.32 -8.67 -10.99
C PRO A 59 -19.85 -7.57 -11.91
N VAL A 60 -19.05 -6.52 -12.16
CA VAL A 60 -19.35 -5.56 -13.24
C VAL A 60 -19.36 -6.30 -14.58
N ARG A 61 -20.51 -6.33 -15.25
CA ARG A 61 -20.70 -6.99 -16.56
C ARG A 61 -20.84 -5.99 -17.70
N GLU A 62 -21.51 -4.87 -17.43
CA GLU A 62 -21.76 -3.80 -18.37
C GLU A 62 -21.64 -2.46 -17.66
N ILE A 63 -21.13 -1.46 -18.37
CA ILE A 63 -21.04 -0.07 -17.92
C ILE A 63 -21.62 0.76 -19.05
N GLU A 64 -22.64 1.56 -18.74
CA GLU A 64 -23.16 2.54 -19.68
C GLU A 64 -22.07 3.57 -19.96
N ILE A 65 -21.70 3.69 -21.24
CA ILE A 65 -20.58 4.51 -21.67
C ILE A 65 -21.09 5.94 -21.88
N GLU A 66 -21.00 6.75 -20.84
CA GLU A 66 -21.20 8.21 -20.93
C GLU A 66 -19.83 8.86 -21.23
N LEU A 67 -19.43 8.81 -22.50
CA LEU A 67 -18.25 9.55 -22.96
C LEU A 67 -18.64 11.01 -23.24
N PRO A 68 -17.80 11.99 -22.88
CA PRO A 68 -18.02 13.38 -23.30
C PRO A 68 -18.11 13.48 -24.83
N ASP A 69 -18.89 14.45 -25.33
CA ASP A 69 -19.05 14.69 -26.77
C ASP A 69 -17.70 15.02 -27.47
N GLU A 70 -16.74 15.55 -26.71
CA GLU A 70 -15.37 15.82 -27.17
C GLU A 70 -14.37 14.99 -26.33
N ILE A 71 -13.84 13.92 -26.92
CA ILE A 71 -12.63 13.25 -26.44
C ILE A 71 -11.52 13.56 -27.42
N GLU A 72 -10.41 14.11 -26.93
CA GLU A 72 -9.19 14.23 -27.74
C GLU A 72 -8.85 12.86 -28.33
N GLU A 73 -8.69 12.79 -29.65
CA GLU A 73 -8.32 11.55 -30.32
C GLU A 73 -6.98 11.04 -29.76
N ILE A 74 -7.03 9.89 -29.10
CA ILE A 74 -5.83 9.30 -28.50
C ILE A 74 -5.00 8.68 -29.61
N ASP A 75 -3.78 9.19 -29.80
CA ASP A 75 -2.82 8.62 -30.75
C ASP A 75 -2.49 7.16 -30.38
N THR A 76 -2.78 6.25 -31.30
CA THR A 76 -2.49 4.83 -31.16
C THR A 76 -1.40 4.35 -32.14
N SER A 77 -0.67 5.30 -32.74
CA SER A 77 0.46 5.03 -33.61
C SER A 77 1.62 4.38 -32.85
N GLU A 78 2.58 3.83 -33.60
CA GLU A 78 3.77 3.23 -33.00
C GLU A 78 4.61 4.32 -32.32
N PRO A 79 5.10 4.12 -31.08
CA PRO A 79 5.87 5.14 -30.39
C PRO A 79 7.13 5.51 -31.17
N SER A 80 7.40 6.81 -31.19
CA SER A 80 8.60 7.37 -31.80
C SER A 80 9.86 6.86 -31.10
N ARG A 81 10.99 6.94 -31.81
CA ARG A 81 12.29 6.59 -31.24
C ARG A 81 12.61 7.44 -30.00
N GLU A 82 12.20 8.72 -30.02
CA GLU A 82 12.46 9.64 -28.91
C GLU A 82 11.64 9.31 -27.67
N GLU A 83 10.37 8.91 -27.83
CA GLU A 83 9.55 8.44 -26.71
C GLU A 83 10.13 7.19 -26.05
N VAL A 84 10.55 6.21 -26.87
CA VAL A 84 11.20 4.99 -26.37
C VAL A 84 12.52 5.33 -25.66
N ARG A 85 13.34 6.21 -26.24
CA ARG A 85 14.59 6.66 -25.64
C ARG A 85 14.35 7.31 -24.28
N LYS A 86 13.37 8.21 -24.21
CA LYS A 86 12.97 8.89 -22.97
C LYS A 86 12.47 7.90 -21.92
N ALA A 87 11.67 6.92 -22.31
CA ALA A 87 11.19 5.88 -21.41
C ALA A 87 12.34 5.04 -20.83
N VAL A 88 13.30 4.62 -21.66
CA VAL A 88 14.51 3.90 -21.21
C VAL A 88 15.36 4.78 -20.27
N GLY A 89 15.57 6.04 -20.62
CA GLY A 89 16.32 7.00 -19.79
C GLY A 89 15.69 7.22 -18.41
N ASN A 90 14.36 7.17 -18.33
CA ASN A 90 13.58 7.36 -17.10
C ASN A 90 13.49 6.12 -16.20
N LEU A 91 14.01 4.95 -16.61
CA LEU A 91 14.08 3.77 -15.74
C LEU A 91 14.83 4.12 -14.44
N LYS A 92 14.40 3.60 -13.29
CA LYS A 92 15.09 3.91 -12.02
C LYS A 92 16.31 3.01 -11.84
N ASN A 93 17.45 3.59 -11.54
CA ASN A 93 18.66 2.85 -11.17
C ASN A 93 18.51 2.21 -9.78
N GLY A 94 19.25 1.13 -9.53
CA GLY A 94 19.29 0.40 -8.26
C GLY A 94 18.02 -0.40 -7.97
N LYS A 95 17.22 -0.70 -9.00
CA LYS A 95 16.05 -1.58 -8.89
C LYS A 95 16.48 -3.03 -9.11
N ALA A 96 15.85 -3.95 -8.39
CA ALA A 96 16.07 -5.38 -8.59
C ALA A 96 15.70 -5.76 -10.04
N PRO A 97 16.56 -6.50 -10.75
CA PRO A 97 16.25 -6.95 -12.10
C PRO A 97 15.14 -8.01 -12.10
N GLY A 98 14.56 -8.25 -13.28
CA GLY A 98 13.62 -9.34 -13.49
C GLY A 98 14.30 -10.70 -13.50
N ILE A 99 13.55 -11.73 -13.89
CA ILE A 99 14.06 -13.12 -13.99
C ILE A 99 15.21 -13.29 -15.01
N ASP A 100 15.36 -12.34 -15.94
CA ASP A 100 16.46 -12.29 -16.91
C ASP A 100 17.76 -11.72 -16.33
N ASN A 101 17.73 -11.21 -15.09
CA ASN A 101 18.84 -10.54 -14.42
C ASN A 101 19.40 -9.34 -15.20
N ILE A 102 18.58 -8.69 -16.05
CA ILE A 102 19.00 -7.50 -16.79
C ILE A 102 18.60 -6.23 -16.00
N PRO A 103 19.56 -5.46 -15.46
CA PRO A 103 19.26 -4.25 -14.70
C PRO A 103 18.99 -3.05 -15.63
N ALA A 104 18.29 -2.04 -15.12
CA ALA A 104 18.01 -0.79 -15.84
C ALA A 104 19.28 -0.09 -16.33
N GLU A 105 20.36 -0.19 -15.58
CA GLU A 105 21.69 0.36 -15.88
C GLU A 105 22.25 -0.19 -17.19
N LEU A 106 21.99 -1.47 -17.51
CA LEU A 106 22.49 -2.06 -18.75
C LEU A 106 21.80 -1.44 -19.97
N PHE A 107 20.49 -1.21 -19.89
CA PHE A 107 19.75 -0.50 -20.94
C PHE A 107 20.24 0.94 -21.13
N LYS A 108 20.73 1.57 -20.06
CA LYS A 108 21.23 2.95 -20.09
C LYS A 108 22.68 3.07 -20.52
N ALA A 109 23.47 2.00 -20.37
CA ALA A 109 24.87 1.97 -20.77
C ALA A 109 25.04 2.21 -22.27
N ASP A 110 24.18 1.58 -23.08
CA ASP A 110 24.01 1.88 -24.50
C ASP A 110 22.53 2.12 -24.80
N ILE A 111 22.10 3.35 -24.48
CA ILE A 111 20.71 3.76 -24.63
C ILE A 111 20.26 3.78 -26.09
N ASP A 112 21.16 4.02 -27.06
CA ASP A 112 20.82 4.05 -28.48
C ASP A 112 20.52 2.65 -29.03
N TYR A 113 21.37 1.67 -28.69
CA TYR A 113 21.12 0.27 -29.00
C TYR A 113 19.86 -0.25 -28.30
N ALA A 114 19.74 0.01 -26.99
CA ALA A 114 18.58 -0.40 -26.20
C ALA A 114 17.27 0.19 -26.76
N THR A 115 17.27 1.48 -27.13
CA THR A 115 16.11 2.13 -27.75
C THR A 115 15.69 1.42 -29.03
N THR A 116 16.66 1.07 -29.88
CA THR A 116 16.39 0.38 -31.15
C THR A 116 15.73 -0.97 -30.90
N LYS A 117 16.30 -1.78 -29.99
CA LYS A 117 15.77 -3.12 -29.65
C LYS A 117 14.43 -3.08 -28.93
N VAL A 118 14.24 -2.14 -28.00
CA VAL A 118 12.96 -1.97 -27.32
C VAL A 118 11.89 -1.51 -28.32
N LYS A 119 12.20 -0.58 -29.22
CA LYS A 119 11.25 -0.13 -30.25
C LYS A 119 10.82 -1.28 -31.17
N GLU A 120 11.75 -2.11 -31.65
CA GLU A 120 11.43 -3.30 -32.46
C GLU A 120 10.39 -4.18 -31.74
N ILE A 121 10.60 -4.48 -30.45
CA ILE A 121 9.70 -5.31 -29.65
C ILE A 121 8.34 -4.62 -29.45
N ILE A 122 8.33 -3.34 -29.07
CA ILE A 122 7.09 -2.59 -28.83
C ILE A 122 6.29 -2.41 -30.12
N GLY A 123 6.95 -2.23 -31.27
CA GLY A 123 6.30 -2.19 -32.57
C GLY A 123 5.62 -3.51 -32.93
N ILE A 124 6.23 -4.65 -32.61
CA ILE A 124 5.58 -5.98 -32.75
C ILE A 124 4.36 -6.07 -31.82
N VAL A 125 4.50 -5.67 -30.55
CA VAL A 125 3.38 -5.68 -29.59
C VAL A 125 2.24 -4.79 -30.07
N GLY A 126 2.55 -3.62 -30.64
CA GLY A 126 1.55 -2.68 -31.15
C GLY A 126 0.86 -3.11 -32.44
N ARG A 127 1.52 -3.89 -33.30
CA ARG A 127 0.94 -4.43 -34.54
C ARG A 127 0.14 -5.70 -34.28
N ASP A 128 0.69 -6.62 -33.49
CA ASP A 128 0.12 -7.96 -33.32
C ASP A 128 -0.76 -8.08 -32.07
N GLU A 129 -0.76 -7.06 -31.22
CA GLU A 129 -1.44 -7.04 -29.91
C GLU A 129 -1.07 -8.25 -29.03
N LYS A 130 0.17 -8.74 -29.19
CA LYS A 130 0.72 -9.91 -28.51
C LYS A 130 2.01 -9.56 -27.81
N THR A 131 2.27 -10.18 -26.66
CA THR A 131 3.53 -10.00 -25.92
C THR A 131 4.42 -11.24 -26.00
N PRO A 132 5.76 -11.06 -25.89
CA PRO A 132 6.67 -12.18 -25.76
C PRO A 132 6.27 -13.10 -24.61
N ARG A 133 6.33 -14.43 -24.82
CA ARG A 133 5.93 -15.41 -23.79
C ARG A 133 6.65 -15.21 -22.46
N LYS A 134 7.91 -14.76 -22.49
CA LYS A 134 8.69 -14.48 -21.27
C LYS A 134 8.10 -13.36 -20.41
N TRP A 135 7.37 -12.40 -20.99
CA TRP A 135 6.71 -11.31 -20.23
C TRP A 135 5.49 -11.80 -19.45
N ARG A 136 5.05 -13.03 -19.72
CA ARG A 136 3.95 -13.70 -19.02
C ARG A 136 4.40 -14.48 -17.80
N LYS A 137 5.65 -14.32 -17.36
CA LYS A 137 6.21 -15.00 -16.19
C LYS A 137 6.65 -14.00 -15.13
N GLY A 138 6.33 -14.27 -13.87
CA GLY A 138 6.78 -13.50 -12.71
C GLY A 138 7.33 -14.40 -11.61
N LEU A 139 8.24 -13.85 -10.80
CA LEU A 139 8.73 -14.50 -9.59
C LEU A 139 8.25 -13.72 -8.37
N ILE A 140 7.59 -14.40 -7.45
CA ILE A 140 7.15 -13.84 -6.18
C ILE A 140 8.31 -13.97 -5.19
N VAL A 141 8.87 -12.85 -4.77
CA VAL A 141 9.90 -12.80 -3.74
C VAL A 141 9.24 -12.56 -2.38
N LYS A 142 9.50 -13.48 -1.45
CA LYS A 142 8.97 -13.41 -0.07
C LYS A 142 9.61 -12.23 0.66
N LEU A 143 8.80 -11.24 1.03
CA LEU A 143 9.20 -10.15 1.91
C LEU A 143 8.27 -10.14 3.13
N PRO A 144 8.78 -10.37 4.36
CA PRO A 144 7.95 -10.28 5.55
C PRO A 144 7.52 -8.82 5.75
N LYS A 145 6.27 -8.51 5.37
CA LYS A 145 5.60 -7.24 5.67
C LYS A 145 4.38 -7.50 6.55
N LYS A 146 4.17 -6.62 7.54
CA LYS A 146 3.15 -6.78 8.60
C LYS A 146 1.74 -6.37 8.21
N ASP A 147 1.54 -5.78 7.04
CA ASP A 147 0.26 -5.22 6.63
C ASP A 147 0.10 -5.42 5.13
N PHE A 148 -1.07 -5.88 4.66
CA PHE A 148 -1.81 -5.45 3.47
C PHE A 148 -2.89 -6.49 3.15
N GLU A 149 -4.16 -6.06 3.10
CA GLU A 149 -5.14 -6.77 2.27
C GLU A 149 -4.93 -6.25 0.85
N LYS A 150 -4.47 -7.13 -0.05
CA LYS A 150 -3.79 -6.71 -1.27
C LYS A 150 -4.79 -6.31 -2.36
N ALA A 151 -5.12 -5.03 -2.44
CA ALA A 151 -6.05 -4.49 -3.42
C ALA A 151 -5.62 -4.78 -4.87
N PHE A 152 -4.34 -4.56 -5.20
CA PHE A 152 -3.79 -4.87 -6.53
C PHE A 152 -3.94 -6.33 -6.96
N ASP A 153 -3.96 -7.27 -6.01
CA ASP A 153 -3.96 -8.71 -6.28
C ASP A 153 -5.38 -9.26 -6.51
N SER A 154 -6.40 -8.48 -6.16
CA SER A 154 -7.79 -8.93 -6.10
C SER A 154 -8.71 -8.33 -7.16
N VAL A 155 -8.33 -7.22 -7.80
CA VAL A 155 -9.13 -6.61 -8.87
C VAL A 155 -9.46 -7.63 -9.97
N LEU A 156 -10.73 -7.70 -10.36
CA LEU A 156 -11.15 -8.48 -11.52
C LEU A 156 -10.67 -7.82 -12.80
N LYS A 157 -9.89 -8.57 -13.58
CA LYS A 157 -9.34 -8.09 -14.84
C LYS A 157 -10.47 -7.68 -15.80
N ASP A 158 -11.54 -8.45 -15.90
CA ASP A 158 -12.66 -8.14 -16.80
C ASP A 158 -13.37 -6.83 -16.43
N SER A 159 -13.61 -6.60 -15.13
CA SER A 159 -14.15 -5.33 -14.65
C SER A 159 -13.20 -4.17 -14.93
N LEU A 160 -11.89 -4.34 -14.69
CA LEU A 160 -10.88 -3.34 -15.04
C LEU A 160 -10.93 -2.98 -16.53
N TRP A 161 -11.05 -3.96 -17.42
CA TRP A 161 -11.09 -3.71 -18.86
C TRP A 161 -12.36 -2.98 -19.31
N LEU A 162 -13.50 -3.31 -18.70
CA LEU A 162 -14.76 -2.61 -18.94
C LEU A 162 -14.70 -1.17 -18.46
N ILE A 163 -14.15 -0.94 -17.25
CA ILE A 163 -13.93 0.40 -16.71
C ILE A 163 -13.00 1.18 -17.63
N MET A 164 -11.84 0.65 -18.00
CA MET A 164 -10.92 1.35 -18.92
C MET A 164 -11.60 1.75 -20.24
N ARG A 165 -12.44 0.88 -20.80
CA ARG A 165 -13.23 1.18 -22.00
C ARG A 165 -14.25 2.31 -21.76
N SER A 166 -14.91 2.34 -20.60
CA SER A 166 -15.87 3.41 -20.28
C SER A 166 -15.21 4.78 -20.09
N TYR A 167 -13.88 4.84 -19.93
CA TYR A 167 -13.10 6.08 -19.91
C TYR A 167 -12.60 6.49 -21.31
N GLY A 168 -13.01 5.79 -22.36
CA GLY A 168 -12.65 6.12 -23.75
C GLY A 168 -11.29 5.60 -24.17
N ILE A 169 -10.66 4.70 -23.40
CA ILE A 169 -9.37 4.11 -23.77
C ILE A 169 -9.55 3.25 -25.04
N PRO A 170 -8.81 3.52 -26.14
CA PRO A 170 -8.95 2.79 -27.39
C PRO A 170 -8.70 1.29 -27.22
N SER A 171 -9.43 0.49 -28.00
CA SER A 171 -9.33 -0.98 -27.99
C SER A 171 -7.90 -1.47 -28.23
N LYS A 172 -7.17 -0.84 -29.15
CA LYS A 172 -5.75 -1.16 -29.43
C LYS A 172 -4.87 -1.04 -28.19
N ILE A 173 -4.93 0.09 -27.47
CA ILE A 173 -4.18 0.30 -26.22
C ILE A 173 -4.62 -0.74 -25.17
N LEU A 174 -5.94 -0.95 -25.05
CA LEU A 174 -6.48 -1.92 -24.11
C LEU A 174 -5.98 -3.35 -24.39
N ASN A 175 -5.91 -3.77 -25.65
CA ASN A 175 -5.44 -5.09 -26.05
C ASN A 175 -3.93 -5.25 -25.78
N MET A 176 -3.13 -4.22 -26.08
CA MET A 176 -1.70 -4.20 -25.71
C MET A 176 -1.48 -4.33 -24.20
N VAL A 177 -2.32 -3.68 -23.38
CA VAL A 177 -2.27 -3.76 -21.91
C VAL A 177 -2.79 -5.10 -21.37
N LYS A 178 -3.81 -5.68 -22.01
CA LYS A 178 -4.36 -7.01 -21.68
C LYS A 178 -3.38 -8.14 -21.97
N ALA A 179 -2.67 -8.07 -23.10
CA ALA A 179 -1.78 -9.12 -23.58
C ALA A 179 -0.76 -9.63 -22.53
N PRO A 180 -0.04 -8.78 -21.76
CA PRO A 180 0.86 -9.27 -20.72
C PRO A 180 0.16 -9.85 -19.49
N HIS A 181 -1.14 -9.61 -19.31
CA HIS A 181 -1.95 -10.12 -18.19
C HIS A 181 -2.69 -11.43 -18.52
N ALA A 182 -2.79 -11.78 -19.80
CA ALA A 182 -3.36 -13.03 -20.29
C ALA A 182 -2.39 -14.20 -20.05
N ASP A 183 -2.89 -15.32 -19.50
CA ASP A 183 -2.09 -16.50 -19.14
C ASP A 183 -0.81 -16.17 -18.35
N PHE A 184 -0.89 -15.19 -17.46
CA PHE A 184 0.24 -14.83 -16.61
C PHE A 184 0.49 -15.93 -15.57
N GLU A 185 1.74 -16.36 -15.44
CA GLU A 185 2.17 -17.39 -14.50
C GLU A 185 3.16 -16.81 -13.48
N CYS A 186 3.04 -17.27 -12.25
CA CYS A 186 4.01 -16.98 -11.19
C CYS A 186 4.54 -18.26 -10.56
N ALA A 187 5.74 -18.16 -10.01
CA ALA A 187 6.29 -19.10 -9.04
C ALA A 187 6.75 -18.33 -7.80
N VAL A 188 6.77 -18.96 -6.64
CA VAL A 188 7.31 -18.37 -5.40
C VAL A 188 8.78 -18.78 -5.29
N GLY A 189 9.66 -17.79 -5.16
CA GLY A 189 11.09 -18.01 -4.98
C GLY A 189 11.49 -18.11 -3.52
N ASP A 190 12.34 -19.09 -3.20
CA ASP A 190 13.02 -19.23 -1.91
C ASP A 190 14.53 -19.41 -2.11
N GLY A 191 15.26 -18.29 -2.12
CA GLY A 191 16.70 -18.32 -2.42
C GLY A 191 16.95 -18.78 -3.85
N GLN A 192 17.51 -20.00 -4.02
CA GLN A 192 17.81 -20.61 -5.33
C GLN A 192 16.68 -21.50 -5.85
N ASP A 193 15.74 -21.92 -5.01
CA ASP A 193 14.66 -22.82 -5.39
C ASP A 193 13.38 -22.04 -5.73
N THR A 194 12.57 -22.58 -6.62
CA THR A 194 11.24 -22.05 -6.95
C THR A 194 10.17 -23.12 -6.82
N THR A 195 8.97 -22.73 -6.39
CA THR A 195 7.80 -23.60 -6.47
C THR A 195 7.46 -23.94 -7.92
N GLU A 196 6.48 -24.81 -8.11
CA GLU A 196 5.83 -24.96 -9.41
C GLU A 196 5.20 -23.65 -9.88
N TRP A 197 5.11 -23.49 -11.20
CA TRP A 197 4.47 -22.33 -11.83
C TRP A 197 2.95 -22.52 -11.81
N PHE A 198 2.24 -21.48 -11.40
CA PHE A 198 0.78 -21.46 -11.38
C PHE A 198 0.25 -20.22 -12.09
N LYS A 199 -0.92 -20.37 -12.72
CA LYS A 199 -1.59 -19.26 -13.43
C LYS A 199 -2.21 -18.28 -12.44
N ILE A 200 -2.21 -17.01 -12.81
CA ILE A 200 -2.85 -15.90 -12.07
C ILE A 200 -4.08 -15.42 -12.83
N LYS A 201 -5.23 -15.54 -12.19
CA LYS A 201 -6.53 -15.14 -12.72
C LYS A 201 -6.90 -13.72 -12.34
N THR A 202 -6.61 -13.28 -11.11
CA THR A 202 -7.03 -11.97 -10.59
C THR A 202 -5.86 -10.99 -10.49
N GLY A 203 -6.20 -9.72 -10.34
CA GLY A 203 -5.27 -8.65 -10.03
C GLY A 203 -4.38 -8.16 -11.17
N VAL A 204 -3.63 -7.12 -10.85
CA VAL A 204 -2.57 -6.54 -11.65
C VAL A 204 -1.20 -6.83 -11.01
N LYS A 205 -0.14 -6.80 -11.81
CA LYS A 205 1.20 -7.23 -11.39
C LYS A 205 1.83 -6.30 -10.34
N GLN A 206 1.87 -6.68 -9.06
CA GLN A 206 2.61 -5.92 -8.06
C GLN A 206 4.08 -5.71 -8.46
N GLY A 207 4.57 -4.48 -8.33
CA GLY A 207 5.91 -4.08 -8.75
C GLY A 207 6.06 -3.71 -10.22
N CYS A 208 5.00 -3.88 -11.04
CA CYS A 208 4.97 -3.34 -12.40
C CYS A 208 4.67 -1.83 -12.40
N ASN A 209 5.38 -1.07 -13.24
CA ASN A 209 5.17 0.37 -13.38
C ASN A 209 3.75 0.74 -13.82
N MET A 210 3.08 -0.13 -14.59
CA MET A 210 1.71 0.12 -15.07
C MET A 210 0.64 -0.15 -14.01
N SER A 211 0.91 -0.99 -13.00
CA SER A 211 -0.16 -1.44 -12.09
C SER A 211 -0.78 -0.33 -11.27
N GLY A 212 0.01 0.68 -10.86
CA GLY A 212 -0.54 1.89 -10.24
C GLY A 212 -1.49 2.64 -11.18
N LEU A 213 -1.09 2.81 -12.45
CA LEU A 213 -1.91 3.48 -13.46
C LEU A 213 -3.19 2.71 -13.79
N LEU A 214 -3.14 1.37 -13.82
CA LEU A 214 -4.31 0.53 -14.05
C LEU A 214 -5.29 0.55 -12.89
N PHE A 215 -4.81 0.75 -11.66
CA PHE A 215 -5.66 0.78 -10.48
C PHE A 215 -6.40 2.12 -10.33
N ILE A 216 -5.84 3.22 -10.83
CA ILE A 216 -6.44 4.57 -10.73
C ILE A 216 -7.86 4.62 -11.35
N PRO A 217 -8.12 4.18 -12.60
CA PRO A 217 -9.46 4.16 -13.17
C PRO A 217 -10.46 3.34 -12.35
N VAL A 218 -10.01 2.25 -11.70
CA VAL A 218 -10.88 1.43 -10.84
C VAL A 218 -11.32 2.22 -9.63
N VAL A 219 -10.38 2.89 -8.94
CA VAL A 219 -10.69 3.74 -7.79
C VAL A 219 -11.59 4.91 -8.19
N ASP A 220 -11.28 5.59 -9.29
CA ASP A 220 -12.12 6.70 -9.77
C ASP A 220 -13.53 6.23 -10.11
N TRP A 221 -13.68 5.08 -10.78
CA TRP A 221 -14.98 4.49 -11.09
C TRP A 221 -15.74 4.12 -9.82
N LEU A 222 -15.08 3.49 -8.84
CA LEU A 222 -15.68 3.15 -7.54
C LEU A 222 -16.23 4.40 -6.84
N MET A 223 -15.42 5.45 -6.79
CA MET A 223 -15.77 6.68 -6.09
C MET A 223 -16.89 7.44 -6.80
N ARG A 224 -16.86 7.52 -8.14
CA ARG A 224 -17.97 8.09 -8.91
C ARG A 224 -19.29 7.39 -8.65
N ASN A 225 -19.32 6.05 -8.63
CA ASN A 225 -20.55 5.29 -8.37
C ASN A 225 -21.00 5.38 -6.90
N THR A 226 -20.05 5.35 -5.96
CA THR A 226 -20.32 5.53 -4.53
C THR A 226 -20.94 6.91 -4.23
N LEU A 227 -20.55 7.94 -4.99
CA LEU A 227 -20.87 9.35 -4.72
C LEU A 227 -21.84 10.00 -5.72
N LYS A 228 -22.33 9.25 -6.72
CA LYS A 228 -23.18 9.75 -7.83
C LYS A 228 -24.46 10.45 -7.34
N GLU A 229 -24.95 10.09 -6.14
CA GLU A 229 -26.25 10.52 -5.64
C GLU A 229 -26.22 11.05 -4.19
N GLY A 230 -27.06 12.06 -3.93
CA GLY A 230 -27.36 12.56 -2.59
C GLY A 230 -26.56 13.80 -2.18
N ASN A 231 -27.21 14.71 -1.43
CA ASN A 231 -26.56 15.88 -0.83
C ASN A 231 -25.81 15.48 0.46
N THR A 232 -25.02 14.42 0.40
CA THR A 232 -24.29 13.80 1.52
C THR A 232 -22.94 14.47 1.81
N ARG A 233 -22.72 15.63 1.20
CA ARG A 233 -21.42 16.33 1.14
C ARG A 233 -21.24 17.26 2.33
N ILE A 234 -20.00 17.48 2.75
CA ILE A 234 -19.65 18.49 3.75
C ILE A 234 -19.38 19.81 3.03
N ARG A 235 -19.92 20.93 3.55
CA ARG A 235 -19.59 22.27 3.02
C ARG A 235 -18.18 22.66 3.47
N TRP A 236 -17.29 22.96 2.52
CA TRP A 236 -15.91 23.35 2.79
C TRP A 236 -15.72 24.86 2.73
N LYS A 237 -16.22 25.51 1.67
CA LYS A 237 -16.32 26.97 1.54
C LYS A 237 -17.76 27.37 1.18
N PHE A 238 -18.02 28.67 1.02
CA PHE A 238 -19.32 29.18 0.58
C PHE A 238 -19.82 28.49 -0.70
N THR A 239 -18.92 28.17 -1.63
CA THR A 239 -19.25 27.57 -2.93
C THR A 239 -18.78 26.12 -3.10
N THR A 240 -17.86 25.61 -2.27
CA THR A 240 -17.26 24.29 -2.45
C THR A 240 -17.71 23.28 -1.42
N LYS A 241 -17.89 22.03 -1.87
CA LYS A 241 -18.26 20.88 -1.05
C LYS A 241 -17.17 19.83 -1.13
N LEU A 242 -16.89 19.17 0.00
CA LEU A 242 -15.95 18.06 0.13
C LEU A 242 -16.72 16.76 0.36
N VAL A 243 -16.29 15.68 -0.27
CA VAL A 243 -17.06 14.42 -0.33
C VAL A 243 -16.25 13.24 0.17
N ASP A 244 -14.94 13.26 -0.06
CA ASP A 244 -13.98 12.20 0.21
C ASP A 244 -12.54 12.78 0.24
N LEU A 245 -11.60 11.93 0.64
CA LEU A 245 -10.16 12.08 0.44
C LEU A 245 -9.63 10.70 0.05
N ASP A 246 -9.06 10.57 -1.14
CA ASP A 246 -8.67 9.26 -1.67
C ASP A 246 -7.19 9.24 -2.06
N PHE A 247 -6.48 8.18 -1.65
CA PHE A 247 -5.11 7.91 -2.09
C PHE A 247 -4.88 6.41 -2.26
N ALA A 248 -4.82 5.97 -3.52
CA ALA A 248 -4.70 4.55 -3.88
C ALA A 248 -5.77 3.69 -3.19
N ASP A 249 -5.38 2.81 -2.27
CA ASP A 249 -6.28 1.93 -1.49
C ASP A 249 -6.78 2.56 -0.18
N ASP A 250 -6.24 3.69 0.24
CA ASP A 250 -6.70 4.43 1.42
C ASP A 250 -7.81 5.43 1.00
N ILE A 251 -9.07 5.06 1.26
CA ILE A 251 -10.26 5.87 0.98
C ILE A 251 -10.82 6.43 2.29
N ALA A 252 -11.06 7.75 2.36
CA ALA A 252 -11.67 8.40 3.51
C ALA A 252 -12.97 9.11 3.13
N LEU A 253 -14.10 8.53 3.52
CA LEU A 253 -15.43 9.09 3.27
C LEU A 253 -15.80 10.16 4.31
N LEU A 254 -16.38 11.26 3.85
CA LEU A 254 -16.76 12.38 4.70
C LEU A 254 -18.27 12.65 4.63
N SER A 255 -18.94 12.87 5.76
CA SER A 255 -20.37 13.19 5.80
C SER A 255 -20.74 14.00 7.05
N SER A 256 -21.80 14.81 6.94
CA SER A 256 -22.34 15.62 8.04
C SER A 256 -23.30 14.85 8.95
N THR A 257 -23.86 13.74 8.48
CA THR A 257 -24.84 12.93 9.23
C THR A 257 -24.44 11.46 9.25
N ARG A 258 -24.87 10.76 10.31
CA ARG A 258 -24.67 9.31 10.46
C ARG A 258 -25.40 8.51 9.37
N GLN A 259 -26.59 8.94 8.96
CA GLN A 259 -27.31 8.29 7.87
C GLN A 259 -26.53 8.37 6.55
N HIS A 260 -25.97 9.55 6.24
CA HIS A 260 -25.18 9.73 5.03
C HIS A 260 -23.90 8.89 5.00
N ILE A 261 -23.16 8.80 6.13
CA ILE A 261 -21.95 7.96 6.16
C ILE A 261 -22.30 6.47 6.04
N GLN A 262 -23.40 6.02 6.65
CA GLN A 262 -23.88 4.64 6.49
C GLN A 262 -24.19 4.36 5.01
N THR A 263 -25.02 5.19 4.37
CA THR A 263 -25.36 5.02 2.95
C THR A 263 -24.12 5.01 2.05
N LYS A 264 -23.15 5.90 2.29
CA LYS A 264 -21.90 5.90 1.52
C LYS A 264 -21.09 4.62 1.72
N THR A 265 -21.03 4.12 2.96
CA THR A 265 -20.23 2.93 3.28
C THR A 265 -20.87 1.66 2.72
N ASP A 266 -22.21 1.58 2.74
CA ASP A 266 -22.95 0.48 2.12
C ASP A 266 -22.78 0.48 0.59
N LYS A 267 -22.92 1.66 -0.05
CA LYS A 267 -22.67 1.81 -1.49
C LYS A 267 -21.22 1.47 -1.85
N LEU A 268 -20.25 1.95 -1.06
CA LEU A 268 -18.84 1.64 -1.29
C LEU A 268 -18.60 0.13 -1.19
N ALA A 269 -19.09 -0.54 -0.15
CA ALA A 269 -18.93 -1.98 0.03
C ALA A 269 -19.52 -2.76 -1.15
N HIS A 270 -20.69 -2.33 -1.64
CA HIS A 270 -21.33 -2.90 -2.82
C HIS A 270 -20.46 -2.75 -4.08
N GLU A 271 -20.03 -1.53 -4.42
CA GLU A 271 -19.24 -1.29 -5.64
C GLU A 271 -17.85 -1.95 -5.59
N VAL A 272 -17.22 -1.94 -4.42
CA VAL A 272 -15.93 -2.61 -4.16
C VAL A 272 -16.02 -4.10 -4.46
N GLU A 273 -17.10 -4.77 -4.02
CA GLU A 273 -17.31 -6.19 -4.29
C GLU A 273 -17.46 -6.47 -5.80
N ARG A 274 -18.18 -5.61 -6.54
CA ARG A 274 -18.43 -5.80 -7.99
C ARG A 274 -17.16 -5.82 -8.82
N VAL A 275 -16.10 -5.16 -8.37
CA VAL A 275 -14.78 -5.15 -9.03
C VAL A 275 -13.80 -6.19 -8.45
N GLY A 276 -14.26 -7.06 -7.55
CA GLY A 276 -13.50 -8.13 -6.89
C GLY A 276 -12.63 -7.70 -5.71
N LEU A 277 -12.74 -6.43 -5.29
CA LEU A 277 -12.07 -5.94 -4.11
C LEU A 277 -12.86 -6.33 -2.84
N LYS A 278 -12.19 -6.26 -1.69
CA LYS A 278 -12.81 -6.53 -0.39
C LYS A 278 -12.49 -5.41 0.59
N VAL A 279 -13.51 -4.98 1.32
CA VAL A 279 -13.33 -4.01 2.40
C VAL A 279 -12.76 -4.71 3.62
N ASN A 280 -11.62 -4.24 4.10
CA ASN A 280 -11.04 -4.69 5.36
C ASN A 280 -11.76 -4.04 6.55
N VAL A 281 -12.84 -4.66 7.03
CA VAL A 281 -13.68 -4.06 8.08
C VAL A 281 -12.92 -3.82 9.38
N SER A 282 -11.90 -4.64 9.72
CA SER A 282 -11.11 -4.42 10.95
C SER A 282 -10.17 -3.22 10.87
N LYS A 283 -9.78 -2.82 9.65
CA LYS A 283 -9.01 -1.59 9.38
C LYS A 283 -9.90 -0.37 9.18
N CYS A 284 -11.18 -0.54 8.85
CA CYS A 284 -12.12 0.58 8.84
C CYS A 284 -12.21 1.20 10.25
N LYS A 285 -12.16 2.53 10.31
CA LYS A 285 -12.29 3.30 11.54
C LYS A 285 -13.23 4.47 11.30
N LEU A 286 -14.01 4.83 12.32
CA LEU A 286 -14.89 5.97 12.30
C LEU A 286 -14.34 7.05 13.22
N MET A 287 -14.15 8.26 12.70
CA MET A 287 -13.80 9.42 13.53
C MET A 287 -14.95 10.43 13.49
N ARG A 288 -15.45 10.82 14.66
CA ARG A 288 -16.55 11.79 14.78
C ARG A 288 -16.04 13.13 15.27
N VAL A 289 -16.22 14.18 14.49
CA VAL A 289 -15.90 15.56 14.88
C VAL A 289 -17.18 16.30 15.23
N ASN A 290 -17.27 16.86 16.44
CA ASN A 290 -18.42 17.65 16.90
C ASN A 290 -19.80 16.96 16.78
N SER A 291 -19.85 15.63 16.80
CA SER A 291 -21.11 14.86 16.72
C SER A 291 -21.66 14.52 18.11
N ARG A 292 -22.98 14.64 18.25
CA ARG A 292 -23.73 14.22 19.46
C ARG A 292 -24.22 12.77 19.40
N SER A 293 -24.37 12.21 18.18
CA SER A 293 -24.84 10.83 17.98
C SER A 293 -23.70 9.84 18.14
N LYS A 294 -23.98 8.75 18.88
CA LYS A 294 -23.10 7.60 19.10
C LYS A 294 -23.57 6.34 18.36
N ASP A 295 -24.49 6.49 17.42
CA ASP A 295 -25.09 5.35 16.73
C ASP A 295 -24.04 4.62 15.88
N VAL A 296 -23.98 3.29 16.01
CA VAL A 296 -22.97 2.44 15.39
C VAL A 296 -23.10 2.48 13.86
N VAL A 297 -22.02 2.80 13.17
CA VAL A 297 -21.93 2.65 11.70
C VAL A 297 -21.39 1.26 11.40
N GLU A 298 -21.98 0.58 10.44
CA GLU A 298 -21.63 -0.79 10.09
C GLU A 298 -21.09 -0.90 8.67
N VAL A 299 -20.22 -1.86 8.42
CA VAL A 299 -19.83 -2.32 7.07
C VAL A 299 -20.00 -3.82 7.02
N ASN A 300 -20.70 -4.33 6.01
CA ASN A 300 -20.95 -5.76 5.85
C ASN A 300 -21.51 -6.41 7.13
N GLY A 301 -22.43 -5.71 7.81
CA GLY A 301 -23.07 -6.14 9.06
C GLY A 301 -22.16 -6.16 10.30
N ARG A 302 -20.98 -5.54 10.25
CA ARG A 302 -20.07 -5.42 11.40
C ARG A 302 -19.88 -3.95 11.77
N GLY A 303 -20.02 -3.64 13.05
CA GLY A 303 -19.77 -2.30 13.59
C GLY A 303 -18.32 -1.86 13.40
N ILE A 304 -18.13 -0.61 12.99
CA ILE A 304 -16.82 0.03 12.85
C ILE A 304 -16.39 0.63 14.19
N GLU A 305 -15.11 0.51 14.52
CA GLU A 305 -14.53 1.12 15.73
C GLU A 305 -14.54 2.66 15.64
N ASP A 306 -15.11 3.30 16.66
CA ASP A 306 -15.04 4.75 16.88
C ASP A 306 -13.70 5.14 17.52
N ILE A 307 -12.99 6.09 16.90
CA ILE A 307 -11.67 6.54 17.33
C ILE A 307 -11.60 8.07 17.42
N ASP A 308 -10.77 8.56 18.34
CA ASP A 308 -10.52 10.00 18.48
C ASP A 308 -9.29 10.47 17.68
N ARG A 309 -8.48 9.53 17.17
CA ARG A 309 -7.25 9.80 16.44
C ARG A 309 -6.93 8.69 15.43
N PHE A 310 -6.56 9.07 14.21
CA PHE A 310 -6.01 8.17 13.20
C PHE A 310 -4.77 8.73 12.52
N VAL A 311 -4.02 7.86 11.85
CA VAL A 311 -2.91 8.24 10.98
C VAL A 311 -3.37 8.06 9.54
N TYR A 312 -3.39 9.15 8.78
CA TYR A 312 -3.74 9.17 7.36
C TYR A 312 -2.53 9.65 6.54
N LEU A 313 -2.06 8.83 5.60
CA LEU A 313 -0.86 9.12 4.79
C LEU A 313 0.35 9.54 5.64
N GLY A 314 0.47 8.93 6.82
CA GLY A 314 1.51 9.21 7.80
C GLY A 314 1.22 10.37 8.74
N ALA A 315 0.27 11.25 8.44
CA ALA A 315 -0.12 12.40 9.27
C ALA A 315 -1.19 12.03 10.30
N THR A 316 -1.01 12.45 11.54
CA THR A 316 -1.97 12.24 12.61
C THR A 316 -3.11 13.24 12.54
N VAL A 317 -4.34 12.73 12.42
CA VAL A 317 -5.57 13.52 12.49
C VAL A 317 -6.26 13.18 13.81
N SER A 318 -6.70 14.21 14.55
CA SER A 318 -7.43 14.05 15.81
C SER A 318 -8.71 14.86 15.85
N LYS A 319 -9.67 14.38 16.64
CA LYS A 319 -10.99 15.00 16.83
C LYS A 319 -10.93 16.44 17.33
N GLU A 320 -9.94 16.79 18.16
CA GLU A 320 -9.79 18.15 18.69
C GLU A 320 -9.19 19.13 17.66
N GLY A 321 -8.73 18.63 16.50
CA GLY A 321 -7.99 19.41 15.52
C GLY A 321 -6.61 19.88 16.00
N GLY A 322 -5.96 20.73 15.19
CA GLY A 322 -4.67 21.37 15.50
C GLY A 322 -3.42 20.55 15.12
N GLY A 323 -2.35 21.25 14.73
CA GLY A 323 -1.10 20.64 14.25
C GLY A 323 -0.16 20.14 15.36
N ILE A 324 -0.35 20.55 16.62
CA ILE A 324 0.61 20.33 17.71
C ILE A 324 0.89 18.85 17.96
N LYS A 325 -0.16 18.02 17.99
CA LYS A 325 -0.03 16.57 18.21
C LYS A 325 0.79 15.90 17.10
N GLU A 326 0.64 16.37 15.86
CA GLU A 326 1.40 15.87 14.71
C GLU A 326 2.85 16.37 14.73
N ILE A 327 3.07 17.66 15.01
CA ILE A 327 4.42 18.24 15.18
C ILE A 327 5.19 17.45 16.25
N HIS A 328 4.57 17.19 17.40
CA HIS A 328 5.19 16.39 18.45
C HIS A 328 5.51 14.96 17.97
N SER A 329 4.59 14.30 17.26
CA SER A 329 4.82 12.96 16.67
C SER A 329 6.04 12.96 15.73
N ARG A 330 6.19 13.99 14.89
CA ARG A 330 7.35 14.14 13.99
C ARG A 330 8.64 14.41 14.72
N VAL A 331 8.63 15.28 15.72
CA VAL A 331 9.79 15.55 16.58
C VAL A 331 10.24 14.24 17.26
N VAL A 332 9.32 13.44 17.80
CA VAL A 332 9.67 12.14 18.41
C VAL A 332 10.27 11.17 17.39
N LYS A 333 9.68 11.04 16.19
CA LYS A 333 10.22 10.17 15.12
C LYS A 333 11.61 10.63 14.66
N ALA A 334 11.78 11.93 14.46
CA ALA A 334 13.04 12.55 14.06
C ALA A 334 14.11 12.38 15.15
N ARG A 335 13.77 12.61 16.43
CA ARG A 335 14.64 12.31 17.58
C ARG A 335 15.05 10.84 17.61
N GLY A 336 14.10 9.92 17.45
CA GLY A 336 14.38 8.48 17.43
C GLY A 336 15.32 8.08 16.28
N LEU A 337 15.21 8.70 15.11
CA LEU A 337 16.17 8.50 14.02
C LEU A 337 17.53 9.13 14.31
N PHE A 338 17.55 10.35 14.86
CA PHE A 338 18.77 11.02 15.27
C PHE A 338 19.56 10.19 16.29
N VAL A 339 18.89 9.65 17.32
CA VAL A 339 19.51 8.79 18.34
C VAL A 339 20.04 7.48 17.74
N ARG A 340 19.34 6.86 16.78
CA ARG A 340 19.85 5.67 16.08
C ARG A 340 21.16 5.92 15.34
N LEU A 341 21.42 7.17 14.94
CA LEU A 341 22.63 7.58 14.25
C LEU A 341 23.71 8.12 15.21
N THR A 342 23.56 7.95 16.53
CA THR A 342 24.52 8.46 17.55
C THR A 342 25.96 8.08 17.26
N LYS A 343 26.23 6.83 16.84
CA LYS A 343 27.58 6.37 16.47
C LYS A 343 28.19 7.16 15.31
N ILE A 344 27.38 7.65 14.38
CA ILE A 344 27.82 8.50 13.28
C ILE A 344 28.15 9.90 13.81
N TRP A 345 27.30 10.44 14.69
CA TRP A 345 27.48 11.77 15.26
C TRP A 345 28.71 11.86 16.16
N SER A 346 28.97 10.82 16.96
CA SER A 346 30.11 10.74 17.87
C SER A 346 31.42 10.34 17.17
N SER A 347 31.37 9.88 15.92
CA SER A 347 32.58 9.45 15.20
C SER A 347 33.45 10.62 14.78
N ASN A 348 34.72 10.64 15.20
CA ASN A 348 35.70 11.63 14.76
C ASN A 348 36.26 11.35 13.35
N THR A 349 36.03 10.14 12.80
CA THR A 349 36.49 9.79 11.45
C THR A 349 35.58 10.35 10.35
N ILE A 350 34.32 10.66 10.68
CA ILE A 350 33.35 11.20 9.73
C ILE A 350 33.41 12.72 9.75
N ARG A 351 33.68 13.33 8.58
CA ARG A 351 33.73 14.78 8.43
C ARG A 351 32.40 15.44 8.79
N ARG A 352 32.45 16.62 9.42
CA ARG A 352 31.26 17.43 9.77
C ARG A 352 30.34 17.67 8.58
N ARG A 353 30.90 17.96 7.40
CA ARG A 353 30.13 18.15 6.15
C ARG A 353 29.27 16.92 5.81
N THR A 354 29.82 15.71 5.95
CA THR A 354 29.09 14.45 5.70
C THR A 354 28.01 14.23 6.76
N LYS A 355 28.30 14.52 8.04
CA LYS A 355 27.28 14.44 9.11
C LYS A 355 26.10 15.38 8.85
N ILE A 356 26.37 16.62 8.45
CA ILE A 356 25.32 17.59 8.09
C ILE A 356 24.51 17.08 6.89
N ARG A 357 25.16 16.50 5.88
CA ARG A 357 24.46 15.91 4.73
C ARG A 357 23.53 14.77 5.19
N LEU A 358 24.01 13.86 6.04
CA LEU A 358 23.21 12.77 6.59
C LEU A 358 22.02 13.27 7.41
N TYR A 359 22.20 14.30 8.25
CA TYR A 359 21.09 14.94 8.95
C TYR A 359 20.04 15.50 7.97
N LYS A 360 20.48 16.25 6.95
CA LYS A 360 19.59 16.84 5.94
C LYS A 360 18.86 15.80 5.09
N THR A 361 19.45 14.63 4.85
CA THR A 361 18.85 13.58 4.00
C THR A 361 18.05 12.54 4.76
N LEU A 362 18.35 12.30 6.04
CA LEU A 362 17.70 11.24 6.83
C LEU A 362 16.78 11.81 7.90
N VAL A 363 17.25 12.79 8.68
CA VAL A 363 16.52 13.30 9.86
C VAL A 363 15.54 14.40 9.48
N LYS A 364 16.00 15.42 8.75
CA LYS A 364 15.17 16.57 8.35
C LYS A 364 13.91 16.18 7.57
N PRO A 365 13.94 15.24 6.60
CA PRO A 365 12.72 14.85 5.88
C PRO A 365 11.70 14.17 6.79
N VAL A 366 12.13 13.41 7.80
CA VAL A 366 11.21 12.79 8.78
C VAL A 366 10.55 13.84 9.66
N LEU A 367 11.29 14.89 10.04
CA LEU A 367 10.76 16.02 10.78
C LEU A 367 9.74 16.82 9.97
N MET A 368 10.07 17.15 8.72
CA MET A 368 9.30 18.06 7.88
C MET A 368 8.15 17.39 7.13
N TYR A 369 8.01 16.07 7.21
CA TYR A 369 6.94 15.38 6.49
C TYR A 369 5.56 15.85 6.99
N GLY A 370 4.71 16.32 6.06
CA GLY A 370 3.37 16.79 6.36
C GLY A 370 3.32 18.21 6.93
N CYS A 371 4.42 18.97 6.90
CA CYS A 371 4.47 20.32 7.44
C CYS A 371 3.54 21.30 6.70
N GLU A 372 3.24 21.02 5.43
CA GLU A 372 2.32 21.78 4.59
C GLU A 372 0.88 21.80 5.12
N THR A 373 0.49 20.84 5.96
CA THR A 373 -0.85 20.79 6.56
C THR A 373 -0.89 21.36 7.98
N TRP A 374 0.23 21.87 8.51
CA TRP A 374 0.29 22.38 9.88
C TRP A 374 -0.23 23.80 9.97
N LYS A 375 -1.29 23.98 10.74
CA LYS A 375 -1.69 25.30 11.23
C LYS A 375 -0.85 25.63 12.47
N MET A 376 0.28 26.31 12.25
CA MET A 376 1.23 26.66 13.31
C MET A 376 0.96 28.05 13.90
N ASN A 377 1.30 28.21 15.18
CA ASN A 377 1.51 29.52 15.79
C ASN A 377 3.01 29.71 16.09
N LYS A 378 3.42 30.92 16.49
CA LYS A 378 4.83 31.23 16.82
C LYS A 378 5.46 30.31 17.88
N SER A 379 4.67 29.80 18.83
CA SER A 379 5.18 28.85 19.83
C SER A 379 5.50 27.49 19.22
N ASP A 380 4.75 27.07 18.21
CA ASP A 380 4.96 25.80 17.51
C ASP A 380 6.15 25.88 16.55
N GLU A 381 6.34 27.01 15.87
CA GLU A 381 7.54 27.29 15.06
C GLU A 381 8.82 27.20 15.92
N ASN A 382 8.82 27.86 17.08
CA ASN A 382 9.96 27.83 18.00
C ASN A 382 10.31 26.40 18.47
N LYS A 383 9.33 25.50 18.61
CA LYS A 383 9.60 24.10 19.00
C LYS A 383 10.27 23.29 17.89
N ILE A 384 10.04 23.66 16.63
CA ILE A 384 10.67 23.04 15.47
C ILE A 384 12.07 23.61 15.29
N ASP A 385 12.25 24.92 15.45
CA ASP A 385 13.55 25.59 15.30
C ASP A 385 14.60 25.15 16.34
N VAL A 386 14.16 24.66 17.50
CA VAL A 386 15.03 24.07 18.53
C VAL A 386 15.63 22.72 18.10
N PHE A 387 15.11 22.09 17.03
CA PHE A 387 15.51 20.75 16.56
C PHE A 387 16.32 20.82 15.25
#